data_AF-A0A1X2ANL5-F1
#
_entry.id   AF-A0A1X2ANL5-F1
#
_cell.length_a   1.000
_cell.length_b   1.000
_cell.length_c   1.000
_cell.angle_alpha   90.00
_cell.angle_beta   90.00
_cell.angle_gamma   90.00
#
_symmetry.space_group_name_H-M   'P 1'
#
loop_
_entity.id
_entity.type
_entity.pdbx_description
1 polymer ?
#
loop_
_entity_poly.entity_id
_entity_poly.type
_entity_poly.pdbx_seq_one_letter_code
_entity_poly.pdbx_strand_id
1 'polypeptide(L)'
;MNFGGVARLVGSVPHLDPVMKLFAVGDLELYHVSPPLHGYNVVAAAQTMWAMRAQCIHPDGRIEPPEPDDPVSTELFGVVGEGLQIDSTEKLPGSAEGRNVTRTLAAIGYRIV
;
A
#
# COMPACT_ATOMS: atom_id res chain seq x y z
N MET A 1 1.10 15.93 -7.46
CA MET A 1 1.61 14.65 -6.90
C MET A 1 3.07 14.89 -6.52
N ASN A 2 3.39 14.96 -5.24
CA ASN A 2 4.78 14.96 -4.79
C ASN A 2 5.20 13.50 -4.59
N PHE A 3 5.60 12.90 -5.70
CA PHE A 3 6.17 11.57 -5.74
C PHE A 3 7.55 11.62 -5.07
N GLY A 4 7.70 10.96 -3.92
CA GLY A 4 8.95 10.96 -3.13
C GLY A 4 10.06 10.10 -3.75
N GLY A 5 9.72 9.25 -4.72
CA GLY A 5 10.62 8.34 -5.41
C GLY A 5 10.04 6.93 -5.52
N VAL A 6 10.63 6.13 -6.42
CA VAL A 6 10.44 4.67 -6.43
C VAL A 6 11.64 4.06 -5.73
N ALA A 7 11.40 3.30 -4.66
CA ALA A 7 12.41 2.40 -4.13
C ALA A 7 12.36 1.11 -4.95
N ARG A 8 13.33 0.96 -5.86
CA ARG A 8 13.48 -0.28 -6.62
C ARG A 8 14.39 -1.21 -5.83
N LEU A 9 13.90 -2.41 -5.53
CA LEU A 9 14.70 -3.41 -4.83
C LEU A 9 15.88 -3.86 -5.70
N VAL A 10 17.09 -3.36 -5.43
CA VAL A 10 18.34 -3.87 -6.03
C VAL A 10 18.99 -4.84 -5.04
N GLY A 11 18.36 -6.01 -4.89
CA GLY A 11 18.89 -7.13 -4.10
C GLY A 11 18.22 -7.34 -2.73
N SER A 12 18.41 -8.54 -2.19
CA SER A 12 17.91 -8.94 -0.87
C SER A 12 18.97 -8.66 0.20
N VAL A 13 18.64 -7.89 1.23
CA VAL A 13 19.46 -7.82 2.45
C VAL A 13 19.06 -9.00 3.34
N PRO A 14 19.97 -9.90 3.73
CA PRO A 14 19.65 -10.94 4.69
C PRO A 14 19.24 -10.29 6.01
N HIS A 15 18.01 -10.57 6.45
CA HIS A 15 17.59 -10.25 7.80
C HIS A 15 18.30 -11.19 8.79
N LEU A 16 18.50 -10.74 10.04
CA LEU A 16 19.11 -11.56 11.09
C LEU A 16 18.26 -12.80 11.42
N ASP A 17 16.96 -12.75 11.12
CA ASP A 17 16.07 -13.89 11.16
C ASP A 17 15.99 -14.55 9.75
N PRO A 18 16.50 -15.78 9.57
CA PRO A 18 16.51 -16.48 8.28
C PRO A 18 15.12 -16.90 7.79
N VAL A 19 14.08 -16.81 8.62
CA VAL A 19 12.69 -17.18 8.30
C VAL A 19 11.89 -15.97 7.77
N MET A 20 12.26 -14.76 8.20
CA MET A 20 11.61 -13.50 7.79
C MET A 20 12.26 -12.95 6.51
N LYS A 21 11.94 -13.60 5.39
CA LYS A 21 12.20 -13.11 4.05
C LYS A 21 10.98 -12.36 3.55
N LEU A 22 10.88 -11.07 3.88
CA LEU A 22 9.83 -10.21 3.32
C LEU A 22 10.17 -9.86 1.88
N PHE A 23 9.69 -10.71 0.97
CA PHE A 23 9.69 -10.47 -0.45
C PHE A 23 8.30 -10.02 -0.88
N ALA A 24 8.15 -8.74 -1.17
CA ALA A 24 7.21 -8.31 -2.21
C ALA A 24 8.02 -8.30 -3.52
N VAL A 25 7.68 -9.18 -4.47
CA VAL A 25 8.23 -9.10 -5.83
C VAL A 25 7.50 -7.95 -6.53
N GLY A 26 8.13 -6.79 -6.63
CA GLY A 26 7.52 -5.59 -7.23
C GLY A 26 8.26 -4.30 -6.87
N ASP A 27 7.78 -3.17 -7.41
CA ASP A 27 8.23 -1.84 -7.02
C ASP A 27 7.56 -1.44 -5.69
N LEU A 28 8.31 -0.81 -4.78
CA LEU A 28 7.79 -0.19 -3.58
C LEU A 28 7.82 1.33 -3.75
N GLU A 29 6.65 1.95 -3.65
CA GLU A 29 6.50 3.39 -3.77
C GLU A 29 6.52 4.03 -2.38
N LEU A 30 7.25 5.14 -2.22
CA LEU A 30 7.37 5.84 -0.94
C LEU A 30 6.51 7.09 -0.91
N TYR A 31 5.73 7.23 0.15
CA TYR A 31 4.78 8.32 0.32
C TYR A 31 4.99 9.02 1.66
N HIS A 32 5.15 10.33 1.61
CA HIS A 32 5.03 11.16 2.81
C HIS A 32 3.56 11.30 3.17
N VAL A 33 3.25 11.09 4.46
CA VAL A 33 1.89 11.17 4.99
C VAL A 33 1.82 12.17 6.14
N SER A 34 0.69 12.88 6.21
CA SER A 34 0.39 13.82 7.29
C SER A 34 -1.10 13.75 7.62
N PRO A 35 -1.49 13.40 8.86
CA PRO A 35 -0.64 13.10 10.04
C PRO A 35 0.24 11.84 9.86
N PRO A 36 1.16 11.51 10.79
CA PRO A 36 1.96 10.27 10.72
C PRO A 36 1.08 9.03 10.88
N LEU A 37 1.18 8.06 9.97
CA LEU A 37 0.40 6.82 10.04
C LEU A 37 1.07 5.85 11.02
N HIS A 38 0.43 5.54 12.15
CA HIS A 38 1.02 4.68 13.19
C HIS A 38 2.41 5.14 13.66
N GLY A 39 2.65 6.46 13.65
CA GLY A 39 3.95 7.04 14.01
C GLY A 39 4.95 7.17 12.86
N TYR A 40 4.65 6.63 11.68
CA TYR A 40 5.50 6.74 10.50
C TYR A 40 5.13 7.96 9.64
N ASN A 41 6.11 8.82 9.36
CA ASN A 41 5.96 9.98 8.46
C ASN A 41 6.12 9.62 6.98
N VAL A 42 6.72 8.46 6.72
CA VAL A 42 6.91 7.87 5.39
C VAL A 42 6.36 6.45 5.43
N VAL A 43 5.54 6.12 4.44
CA VAL A 43 4.98 4.78 4.26
C VAL A 43 5.41 4.24 2.91
N ALA A 44 5.71 2.95 2.87
CA ALA A 44 5.95 2.24 1.63
C ALA A 44 4.67 1.52 1.20
N ALA A 45 4.32 1.64 -0.08
CA ALA A 45 3.19 0.95 -0.67
C ALA A 45 3.69 -0.11 -1.65
N ALA A 46 3.30 -1.36 -1.42
CA ALA A 46 3.48 -2.44 -2.37
C ALA A 46 2.16 -2.68 -3.11
N GLN A 47 2.21 -2.72 -4.43
CA GLN A 47 1.03 -3.02 -5.25
C GLN A 47 1.18 -4.36 -5.96
N THR A 48 0.12 -5.16 -5.91
CA THR A 48 0.01 -6.43 -6.65
C THR A 48 -1.25 -6.44 -7.49
N MET A 49 -1.29 -7.24 -8.56
CA MET A 49 -2.48 -7.38 -9.40
C MET A 49 -3.66 -7.93 -8.59
N TRP A 50 -4.82 -7.32 -8.73
CA TRP A 50 -6.04 -7.73 -8.05
C TRP A 50 -7.11 -8.25 -9.02
N ALA A 51 -7.76 -9.35 -8.65
CA ALA A 51 -8.91 -9.87 -9.36
C ALA A 51 -10.16 -9.05 -8.97
N MET A 52 -10.49 -8.04 -9.79
CA MET A 52 -11.61 -7.13 -9.55
C MET A 52 -12.94 -7.88 -9.37
N ARG A 53 -13.71 -7.46 -8.37
CA ARG A 53 -15.04 -8.01 -8.10
C ARG A 53 -16.01 -7.70 -9.25
N ALA A 54 -16.85 -8.67 -9.59
CA ALA A 54 -17.97 -8.45 -10.50
C ALA A 54 -18.97 -7.47 -9.87
N GLN A 55 -19.52 -6.55 -10.68
CA GLN A 55 -20.59 -5.65 -10.27
C GLN A 55 -21.95 -6.16 -10.76
N CYS A 56 -22.89 -6.30 -9.83
CA CYS A 56 -24.29 -6.58 -10.12
C CYS A 56 -25.03 -5.25 -10.37
N ILE A 57 -25.78 -5.15 -11.46
CA ILE A 57 -26.66 -4.01 -11.74
C ILE A 57 -28.10 -4.49 -11.58
N HIS A 58 -28.79 -3.97 -10.58
CA HIS A 58 -30.18 -4.30 -10.28
C HIS A 58 -31.14 -3.57 -11.24
N PRO A 59 -32.39 -4.05 -11.39
CA PRO A 59 -33.39 -3.42 -12.27
C PRO A 59 -33.73 -1.96 -11.92
N ASP A 60 -33.51 -1.55 -10.67
CA ASP A 60 -33.68 -0.18 -10.18
C ASP A 60 -32.45 0.73 -10.45
N GLY A 61 -31.41 0.20 -11.12
CA GLY A 61 -30.16 0.89 -11.42
C GLY A 61 -29.12 0.84 -10.30
N ARG A 62 -29.41 0.18 -9.17
CA ARG A 62 -28.45 0.04 -8.06
C ARG A 62 -27.28 -0.87 -8.48
N ILE A 63 -26.05 -0.47 -8.15
CA ILE A 63 -24.84 -1.25 -8.45
C ILE A 63 -24.27 -1.82 -7.15
N GLU A 64 -23.95 -3.12 -7.12
CA GLU A 64 -23.32 -3.79 -5.99
C GLU A 64 -22.09 -4.62 -6.42
N PRO A 65 -20.88 -4.37 -5.85
CA PRO A 65 -20.58 -3.28 -4.91
C PRO A 65 -20.68 -1.89 -5.56
N PRO A 66 -21.09 -0.86 -4.79
CA PRO A 66 -21.34 0.47 -5.33
C PRO A 66 -20.06 1.15 -5.83
N GLU A 67 -18.91 0.82 -5.24
CA GLU A 67 -17.62 1.29 -5.70
C GLU A 67 -16.91 0.21 -6.52
N PRO A 68 -16.38 0.55 -7.70
CA PRO A 68 -15.53 -0.35 -8.46
C PRO A 68 -14.17 -0.53 -7.76
N ASP A 69 -13.60 -1.72 -7.95
CA ASP A 69 -12.23 -2.02 -7.56
C ASP A 69 -11.25 -1.34 -8.52
N ASP A 70 -10.10 -0.92 -7.99
CA ASP A 70 -8.90 -0.72 -8.79
C ASP A 70 -8.31 -2.09 -9.21
N PRO A 71 -7.57 -2.19 -10.33
CA PRO A 71 -6.94 -3.44 -10.76
C PRO A 71 -5.74 -3.85 -9.89
N VAL A 72 -5.61 -3.30 -8.68
CA VAL A 72 -4.48 -3.49 -7.78
C VAL A 72 -4.94 -3.67 -6.35
N SER A 73 -4.16 -4.45 -5.59
CA SER A 73 -4.20 -4.52 -4.13
C SER A 73 -3.02 -3.74 -3.58
N THR A 74 -3.25 -2.96 -2.52
CA THR A 74 -2.19 -2.15 -1.89
C THR A 74 -1.95 -2.59 -0.45
N GLU A 75 -0.69 -2.94 -0.17
CA GLU A 75 -0.18 -3.15 1.19
C GLU A 75 0.68 -1.97 1.63
N LEU A 76 0.51 -1.54 2.88
CA LEU A 76 1.24 -0.43 3.47
C LEU A 76 2.22 -0.92 4.53
N PHE A 77 3.43 -0.36 4.54
CA PHE A 77 4.47 -0.65 5.52
C PHE A 77 5.08 0.65 6.07
N GLY A 78 5.53 0.60 7.32
CA GLY A 78 6.26 1.71 7.94
C GLY A 78 7.66 1.85 7.34
N VAL A 79 8.17 3.07 7.28
CA VAL A 79 9.56 3.32 6.89
C VAL A 79 10.30 3.99 8.05
N VAL A 80 11.45 3.42 8.40
CA VAL A 80 12.30 3.85 9.52
C VAL A 80 13.72 4.16 9.07
N GLY A 81 14.39 4.97 9.90
CA GLY A 81 15.81 5.31 9.76
C GLY A 81 16.13 6.19 8.56
N GLU A 82 17.36 6.71 8.54
CA GLU A 82 17.86 7.59 7.47
C GLU A 82 18.05 6.86 6.13
N GLY A 83 18.17 5.52 6.18
CA GLY A 83 18.36 4.67 5.00
C GLY A 83 17.07 4.19 4.34
N LEU A 84 15.90 4.71 4.72
CA LEU A 84 14.58 4.28 4.22
C LEU A 84 14.35 2.76 4.39
N GLN A 85 14.67 2.25 5.58
CA GLN A 85 14.46 0.83 5.88
C GLN A 85 12.96 0.56 6.05
N ILE A 86 12.45 -0.49 5.38
CA ILE A 86 11.05 -0.89 5.56
C ILE A 86 10.91 -1.64 6.88
N ASP A 87 10.06 -1.11 7.77
CA ASP A 87 9.58 -1.86 8.92
C ASP A 87 8.59 -2.91 8.42
N SER A 88 9.10 -4.11 8.26
CA SER A 88 8.43 -5.21 7.58
C SER A 88 7.85 -6.23 8.58
N THR A 89 7.91 -5.90 9.88
CA THR A 89 7.38 -6.76 10.95
C THR A 89 5.85 -6.82 10.97
N GLU A 90 5.18 -5.74 10.56
CA GLU A 90 3.73 -5.65 10.52
C GLU A 90 3.24 -4.81 9.34
N LYS A 91 2.12 -5.21 8.74
CA LYS A 91 1.40 -4.39 7.76
C LYS A 91 0.71 -3.25 8.49
N LEU A 92 0.85 -2.04 7.97
CA LEU A 92 0.12 -0.90 8.51
C LEU A 92 -1.39 -1.05 8.23
N PRO A 93 -2.24 -0.55 9.15
CA PRO A 93 -3.67 -0.52 8.94
C PRO A 93 -4.02 0.36 7.74
N GLY A 94 -5.07 -0.04 7.03
CA GLY A 94 -5.52 0.62 5.80
C GLY A 94 -5.13 -0.12 4.52
N SER A 95 -4.20 -1.08 4.58
CA SER A 95 -3.94 -2.02 3.47
C SER A 95 -5.25 -2.61 2.95
N ALA A 96 -5.45 -2.58 1.63
CA ALA A 96 -6.76 -2.86 1.02
C ALA A 96 -6.65 -3.49 -0.37
N GLU A 97 -7.49 -4.51 -0.58
CA GLU A 97 -7.73 -5.15 -1.87
C GLU A 97 -8.57 -4.26 -2.78
N GLY A 98 -8.28 -4.31 -4.08
CA GLY A 98 -9.02 -3.53 -5.08
C GLY A 98 -8.94 -2.02 -4.86
N ARG A 99 -7.87 -1.53 -4.22
CA ARG A 99 -7.64 -0.11 -3.99
C ARG A 99 -6.21 0.28 -4.33
N ASN A 100 -6.07 1.34 -5.11
CA ASN A 100 -4.80 2.00 -5.34
C ASN A 100 -4.33 2.78 -4.09
N VAL A 101 -3.05 3.17 -4.02
CA VAL A 101 -2.46 3.82 -2.84
C VAL A 101 -3.23 5.05 -2.37
N THR A 102 -3.71 5.87 -3.31
CA THR A 102 -4.44 7.09 -2.98
C THR A 102 -5.77 6.77 -2.29
N ARG A 103 -6.55 5.82 -2.83
CA ARG A 103 -7.83 5.39 -2.22
C ARG A 103 -7.62 4.64 -0.90
N THR A 104 -6.56 3.83 -0.81
CA THR A 104 -6.15 3.13 0.41
C THR A 104 -5.87 4.10 1.55
N LEU A 105 -5.03 5.12 1.33
CA LEU A 105 -4.74 6.15 2.34
C LEU A 105 -5.94 7.05 2.64
N ALA A 106 -6.72 7.43 1.62
CA ALA A 106 -7.91 8.24 1.82
C ALA A 106 -8.98 7.55 2.68
N ALA A 107 -9.15 6.23 2.53
CA ALA A 107 -10.12 5.44 3.30
C ALA A 107 -9.85 5.46 4.82
N ILE A 108 -8.60 5.71 5.23
CA ILE A 108 -8.21 5.86 6.64
C ILE A 108 -7.99 7.32 7.05
N GLY A 109 -8.37 8.29 6.21
CA GLY A 109 -8.33 9.72 6.52
C GLY A 109 -6.96 10.38 6.29
N TYR A 110 -6.05 9.73 5.56
CA TYR A 110 -4.72 10.26 5.27
C TYR A 110 -4.66 10.85 3.87
N ARG A 111 -3.84 11.89 3.72
CA ARG A 111 -3.50 12.48 2.43
C ARG A 111 -2.01 12.30 2.16
N ILE A 112 -1.71 12.04 0.90
CA ILE A 112 -0.35 12.14 0.37
C ILE A 112 -0.02 13.63 0.25
N VAL A 113 1.15 14.03 0.77
CA VAL A 113 1.65 15.42 0.76
C VAL A 113 2.88 15.57 -0.11
#